data_AF-A0A8J7LAK6-F1
#
_entry.id   AF-A0A8J7LAK6-F1
#
_cell.length_a   1.000
_cell.length_b   1.000
_cell.length_c   1.000
_cell.angle_alpha   90.00
_cell.angle_beta   90.00
_cell.angle_gamma   90.00
#
_symmetry.space_group_name_H-M   'P 1'
#
loop_
_entity.id
_entity.type
_entity.pdbx_description
1 polymer ?
#
loop_
_entity_poly.entity_id
_entity_poly.type
_entity_poly.pdbx_seq_one_letter_code
_entity_poly.pdbx_strand_id
1 'polypeptide(L)'
;MNQPTRLILHYSSKVYISLHRLFVTFLALTILCWGINPEVTLAQTQTAPPPQRVLQPSKSQTPPAPSSIQPYLDRVIKELTEFRLDNGMKFIVLERHQAPVVSFVTYADVGGVDEPDGKTGVAHFLEHLAFKGTTRIGTKDYKAEKPLLERLERLDTQIQAAKANGKQDEVARLQTEFKQVEAQAAKLVKQNEIGQIVEQAGGVGLNATTTSEATRYFYSFPANKVELWMSLESDRFLNPVFREFYKEKDVILEERRMRVENSPIGLMLEKFIDAAYKVHPYRRPVIGYDQDIRNLEPKDVQKFFDSYYVPSNLAIAIVGDVNPAEVKKLAQIYFGRFRAKTKAVEQLPVEPAQKQTREVTLELPSQPWYLEGYHRPAVTHPDNAVYEIIGSLLSDGRTSRLYKSLVEQQRLALNAQGLSGFPGDKYPNLMLFYALTAPGHTVDELAVALRKEIDSLKNQPVAASELQRVKTQARASLLRTLDSNMGMAQQLLEYEVKTGSWRNLFKQLDEIAAVTPADVQRVAKATFTPENRTIGKLLSKQG
;
A
#
# COMPACT_ATOMS: atom_id res chain seq x y z
N MET A 1 -30.46 -16.28 -56.55
CA MET A 1 -30.09 -15.65 -57.83
C MET A 1 -29.08 -14.55 -57.55
N ASN A 2 -27.92 -14.67 -58.19
CA ASN A 2 -26.90 -13.66 -58.55
C ASN A 2 -26.21 -12.76 -57.50
N GLN A 3 -24.92 -13.03 -57.30
CA GLN A 3 -23.83 -12.03 -57.11
C GLN A 3 -23.67 -11.15 -58.38
N PRO A 4 -23.04 -9.94 -58.41
CA PRO A 4 -21.63 -9.69 -57.97
C PRO A 4 -21.16 -8.26 -57.53
N THR A 5 -20.05 -8.24 -56.77
CA THR A 5 -18.75 -7.53 -56.96
C THR A 5 -18.61 -6.00 -57.16
N ARG A 6 -17.80 -5.40 -56.24
CA ARG A 6 -16.82 -4.27 -56.31
C ARG A 6 -17.23 -2.89 -56.86
N LEU A 7 -16.90 -1.85 -56.06
CA LEU A 7 -16.08 -0.73 -56.55
C LEU A 7 -15.14 -0.17 -55.45
N ILE A 8 -13.91 0.09 -55.90
CA ILE A 8 -12.72 0.59 -55.20
C ILE A 8 -12.80 2.13 -55.12
N LEU A 9 -12.26 2.75 -54.06
CA LEU A 9 -11.37 3.92 -54.18
C LEU A 9 -10.58 4.22 -52.90
N HIS A 10 -9.29 4.45 -53.14
CA HIS A 10 -8.17 4.77 -52.25
C HIS A 10 -8.22 6.21 -51.71
N TYR A 11 -7.42 6.43 -50.65
CA TYR A 11 -6.84 7.68 -50.11
C TYR A 11 -7.45 8.28 -48.82
N SER A 12 -6.76 8.09 -47.70
CA SER A 12 -5.84 9.11 -47.15
C SER A 12 -5.38 8.72 -45.74
N SER A 13 -4.10 8.40 -45.62
CA SER A 13 -3.34 8.29 -44.38
C SER A 13 -3.04 9.69 -43.84
N LYS A 14 -3.38 9.94 -42.55
CA LYS A 14 -2.77 10.89 -41.59
C LYS A 14 -3.78 11.44 -40.56
N VAL A 15 -4.39 10.60 -39.71
CA VAL A 15 -4.89 11.03 -38.37
C VAL A 15 -5.00 9.80 -37.46
N TYR A 16 -3.89 9.16 -37.07
CA TYR A 16 -3.92 8.09 -36.05
C TYR A 16 -2.59 7.98 -35.29
N ILE A 17 -1.95 9.12 -34.99
CA ILE A 17 -0.78 9.17 -34.11
C ILE A 17 -0.86 10.47 -33.31
N SER A 18 -1.57 10.46 -32.17
CA SER A 18 -1.37 11.47 -31.10
C SER A 18 -2.06 11.20 -29.76
N LEU A 19 -2.90 10.17 -29.58
CA LEU A 19 -3.58 9.94 -28.29
C LEU A 19 -3.00 8.81 -27.42
N HIS A 20 -1.94 8.11 -27.85
CA HIS A 20 -1.40 6.95 -27.11
C HIS A 20 -0.12 7.22 -26.29
N ARG A 21 0.35 8.48 -26.21
CA ARG A 21 1.61 8.82 -25.52
C ARG A 21 1.47 9.51 -24.17
N LEU A 22 0.26 9.81 -23.69
CA LEU A 22 0.07 10.54 -22.42
C LEU A 22 -0.51 9.69 -21.27
N PHE A 23 -0.94 8.45 -21.52
CA PHE A 23 -1.69 7.65 -20.53
C PHE A 23 -0.87 6.56 -19.81
N VAL A 24 0.40 6.35 -20.16
CA VAL A 24 1.19 5.21 -19.66
C VAL A 24 2.21 5.59 -18.57
N THR A 25 2.42 6.88 -18.27
CA THR A 25 3.57 7.32 -17.45
C THR A 25 3.25 7.65 -15.98
N PHE A 26 2.00 7.49 -15.53
CA PHE A 26 1.59 7.86 -14.15
C PHE A 26 1.05 6.68 -13.31
N LEU A 27 0.85 5.50 -13.91
CA LEU A 27 0.05 4.42 -13.31
C LEU A 27 0.86 3.18 -12.90
N ALA A 28 2.15 3.08 -13.23
CA ALA A 28 2.88 1.81 -13.10
C ALA A 28 3.46 1.49 -11.70
N LEU A 29 3.54 2.46 -10.77
CA LEU A 29 4.07 2.21 -9.41
C LEU A 29 3.17 2.67 -8.26
N THR A 30 2.16 3.51 -8.50
CA THR A 30 1.10 3.76 -7.52
C THR A 30 0.31 2.48 -7.22
N ILE A 31 0.21 1.55 -8.18
CA ILE A 31 -0.40 0.22 -8.02
C ILE A 31 0.41 -0.71 -7.08
N LEU A 32 1.68 -0.40 -6.78
CA LEU A 32 2.55 -1.24 -5.93
C LEU A 32 2.62 -0.79 -4.46
N CYS A 33 2.17 0.43 -4.14
CA CYS A 33 2.07 0.91 -2.75
C CYS A 33 0.63 1.24 -2.33
N TRP A 34 -0.30 1.33 -3.29
CA TRP A 34 -1.72 1.54 -3.04
C TRP A 34 -2.45 0.42 -3.78
N GLY A 35 -2.82 -0.63 -3.03
CA GLY A 35 -3.94 -1.46 -3.46
C GLY A 35 -5.12 -0.51 -3.64
N ILE A 36 -5.66 -0.44 -4.87
CA ILE A 36 -7.05 -0.19 -5.28
C ILE A 36 -7.07 0.22 -6.76
N ASN A 37 -7.83 -0.52 -7.56
CA ASN A 37 -8.75 0.03 -8.55
C ASN A 37 -9.85 -1.01 -8.79
N PRO A 38 -11.12 -0.71 -8.50
CA PRO A 38 -12.20 -1.11 -9.37
C PRO A 38 -12.65 0.10 -10.19
N GLU A 39 -12.91 -0.13 -11.46
CA GLU A 39 -13.43 0.84 -12.42
C GLU A 39 -14.66 1.56 -11.87
N VAL A 40 -14.62 2.89 -11.80
CA VAL A 40 -15.82 3.73 -11.76
C VAL A 40 -15.89 4.46 -13.09
N THR A 41 -16.83 4.05 -13.93
CA THR A 41 -17.19 4.70 -15.19
C THR A 41 -17.71 6.11 -14.88
N LEU A 42 -16.88 7.14 -15.02
CA LEU A 42 -17.32 8.54 -14.96
C LEU A 42 -17.63 9.03 -16.37
N ALA A 43 -18.92 9.33 -16.60
CA ALA A 43 -19.39 10.03 -17.79
C ALA A 43 -18.74 11.42 -17.86
N GLN A 44 -18.01 11.69 -18.95
CA GLN A 44 -17.44 13.00 -19.24
C GLN A 44 -18.56 13.95 -19.68
N THR A 45 -18.93 14.90 -18.82
CA THR A 45 -19.59 16.13 -19.28
C THR A 45 -18.52 17.21 -19.44
N GLN A 46 -18.28 17.59 -20.70
CA GLN A 46 -17.39 18.70 -21.06
C GLN A 46 -18.07 20.02 -20.69
N THR A 47 -17.48 20.79 -19.77
CA THR A 47 -17.76 22.22 -19.63
C THR A 47 -16.49 23.01 -19.93
N ALA A 48 -16.63 24.03 -20.80
CA ALA A 48 -15.55 24.88 -21.27
C ALA A 48 -14.85 25.65 -20.12
N PRO A 49 -13.54 25.99 -20.27
CA PRO A 49 -12.82 26.73 -19.25
C PRO A 49 -13.28 28.19 -19.18
N PRO A 50 -13.32 28.81 -17.98
CA PRO A 50 -13.65 30.22 -17.84
C PRO A 50 -12.51 31.13 -18.38
N PRO A 51 -12.82 32.36 -18.81
CA PRO A 51 -11.84 33.26 -19.42
C PRO A 51 -10.78 33.73 -18.43
N GLN A 52 -9.54 33.87 -18.93
CA GLN A 52 -8.39 34.32 -18.16
C GLN A 52 -8.54 35.78 -17.71
N ARG A 53 -8.43 36.02 -16.40
CA ARG A 53 -8.41 37.35 -15.80
C ARG A 53 -6.99 37.89 -15.81
N VAL A 54 -6.77 39.02 -16.48
CA VAL A 54 -5.48 39.73 -16.48
C VAL A 54 -5.22 40.29 -15.08
N LEU A 55 -4.16 39.81 -14.41
CA LEU A 55 -3.72 40.30 -13.11
C LEU A 55 -2.85 41.55 -13.31
N GLN A 56 -3.22 42.66 -12.69
CA GLN A 56 -2.38 43.85 -12.58
C GLN A 56 -1.25 43.63 -11.54
N PRO A 57 -0.08 44.27 -11.71
CA PRO A 57 1.06 44.07 -10.82
C PRO A 57 0.80 44.67 -9.42
N SER A 58 0.81 43.80 -8.40
CA SER A 58 0.74 44.16 -6.98
C SER A 58 2.05 44.80 -6.52
N LYS A 59 1.93 45.91 -5.78
CA LYS A 59 3.04 46.59 -5.09
C LYS A 59 3.77 45.61 -4.16
N SER A 60 5.09 45.78 -4.09
CA SER A 60 6.02 45.04 -3.23
C SER A 60 5.60 45.11 -1.76
N GLN A 61 5.02 44.01 -1.26
CA GLN A 61 4.90 43.75 0.16
C GLN A 61 6.02 42.80 0.56
N THR A 62 6.77 43.19 1.59
CA THR A 62 7.72 42.35 2.30
C THR A 62 7.08 41.00 2.63
N PRO A 63 7.74 39.85 2.38
CA PRO A 63 7.14 38.56 2.70
C PRO A 63 6.78 38.53 4.19
N PRO A 64 5.55 38.12 4.57
CA PRO A 64 5.20 38.00 5.97
C PRO A 64 6.18 37.04 6.65
N ALA A 65 6.59 37.37 7.87
CA ALA A 65 7.37 36.48 8.71
C ALA A 65 6.69 35.09 8.73
N PRO A 66 7.44 33.98 8.68
CA PRO A 66 6.83 32.65 8.62
C PRO A 66 5.94 32.46 9.84
N SER A 67 4.62 32.43 9.62
CA SER A 67 3.66 32.08 10.66
C SER A 67 4.00 30.67 11.13
N SER A 68 4.38 30.54 12.39
CA SER A 68 4.65 29.23 12.98
C SER A 68 3.41 28.35 12.84
N ILE A 69 3.60 27.12 12.37
CA ILE A 69 2.57 26.07 12.36
C ILE A 69 2.29 25.54 13.78
N GLN A 70 3.19 25.79 14.74
CA GLN A 70 3.13 25.23 16.08
C GLN A 70 1.76 25.41 16.76
N PRO A 71 1.10 26.59 16.73
CA PRO A 71 -0.21 26.77 17.33
C PRO A 71 -1.29 25.85 16.74
N TYR A 72 -1.21 25.53 15.45
CA TYR A 72 -2.12 24.57 14.82
C TYR A 72 -1.85 23.15 15.33
N LEU A 73 -0.58 22.74 15.42
CA LEU A 73 -0.20 21.42 15.91
C LEU A 73 -0.58 21.24 17.38
N ASP A 74 -0.32 22.23 18.22
CA ASP A 74 -0.66 22.21 19.64
C ASP A 74 -2.17 22.05 19.86
N ARG A 75 -2.99 22.73 19.04
CA ARG A 75 -4.45 22.58 19.05
C ARG A 75 -4.86 21.15 18.68
N VAL A 76 -4.32 20.60 17.59
CA VAL A 76 -4.63 19.23 17.15
C VAL A 76 -4.22 18.21 18.22
N ILE A 77 -3.06 18.38 18.84
CA ILE A 77 -2.58 17.52 19.94
C ILE A 77 -3.52 17.60 21.15
N LYS A 78 -4.05 18.80 21.45
CA LYS A 78 -4.99 19.00 22.56
C LYS A 78 -6.37 18.38 22.29
N GLU A 79 -6.82 18.34 21.04
CA GLU A 79 -8.10 17.76 20.61
C GLU A 79 -8.03 16.23 20.46
N LEU A 80 -6.84 15.64 20.48
CA LEU A 80 -6.64 14.19 20.45
C LEU A 80 -6.96 13.54 21.81
N THR A 81 -7.85 12.56 21.78
CA THR A 81 -8.15 11.69 22.91
C THR A 81 -7.72 10.27 22.58
N GLU A 82 -7.05 9.61 23.52
CA GLU A 82 -6.70 8.20 23.40
C GLU A 82 -7.23 7.39 24.57
N PHE A 83 -7.66 6.16 24.31
CA PHE A 83 -8.06 5.22 25.35
C PHE A 83 -7.79 3.78 24.92
N ARG A 84 -7.73 2.88 25.92
CA ARG A 84 -7.71 1.43 25.71
C ARG A 84 -8.92 0.82 26.37
N LEU A 85 -9.51 -0.19 25.73
CA LEU A 85 -10.52 -1.05 26.33
C LEU A 85 -9.84 -2.11 27.21
N ASP A 86 -10.60 -2.73 28.12
CA ASP A 86 -10.08 -3.76 29.04
C ASP A 86 -9.51 -4.99 28.31
N ASN A 87 -9.96 -5.24 27.08
CA ASN A 87 -9.43 -6.32 26.23
C ASN A 87 -8.11 -5.96 25.51
N GLY A 88 -7.61 -4.73 25.68
CA GLY A 88 -6.34 -4.25 25.14
C GLY A 88 -6.44 -3.41 23.86
N MET A 89 -7.61 -3.36 23.21
CA MET A 89 -7.81 -2.61 21.96
C MET A 89 -7.63 -1.11 22.17
N LYS A 90 -6.83 -0.49 21.30
CA LYS A 90 -6.47 0.93 21.37
C LYS A 90 -7.36 1.75 20.44
N PHE A 91 -7.83 2.89 20.94
CA PHE A 91 -8.55 3.90 20.16
C PHE A 91 -7.83 5.25 20.25
N ILE A 92 -7.75 5.94 19.12
CA ILE A 92 -7.31 7.33 18.98
C ILE A 92 -8.43 8.10 18.31
N VAL A 93 -8.87 9.19 18.92
CA VAL A 93 -10.00 9.99 18.45
C VAL A 93 -9.56 11.44 18.30
N LEU A 94 -9.76 12.01 17.11
CA LEU A 94 -9.59 13.44 16.87
C LEU A 94 -10.94 14.05 16.49
N GLU A 95 -11.44 14.90 17.38
CA GLU A 95 -12.70 15.64 17.24
C GLU A 95 -12.53 16.84 16.29
N ARG A 96 -13.35 16.93 15.24
CA ARG A 96 -13.33 18.00 14.22
C ARG A 96 -14.75 18.32 13.73
N HIS A 97 -15.34 19.42 14.20
CA HIS A 97 -16.71 19.83 13.81
C HIS A 97 -16.78 20.70 12.53
N GLN A 98 -15.75 20.68 11.67
CA GLN A 98 -15.74 21.55 10.47
C GLN A 98 -16.71 21.08 9.37
N ALA A 99 -16.96 19.77 9.30
CA ALA A 99 -17.90 19.15 8.38
C ALA A 99 -18.51 17.90 9.05
N PRO A 100 -19.79 17.58 8.80
CA PRO A 100 -20.50 16.48 9.47
C PRO A 100 -20.13 15.11 8.88
N VAL A 101 -18.83 14.83 8.80
CA VAL A 101 -18.24 13.62 8.23
C VAL A 101 -17.14 13.09 9.14
N VAL A 102 -16.95 11.77 9.12
CA VAL A 102 -16.00 11.05 9.97
C VAL A 102 -15.31 9.99 9.14
N SER A 103 -13.99 9.90 9.28
CA SER A 103 -13.17 8.84 8.70
C SER A 103 -12.71 7.88 9.79
N PHE A 104 -12.68 6.61 9.43
CA PHE A 104 -12.31 5.52 10.32
C PHE A 104 -11.20 4.70 9.70
N VAL A 105 -10.22 4.30 10.50
CA VAL A 105 -9.18 3.37 10.11
C VAL A 105 -9.04 2.34 11.22
N THR A 106 -9.15 1.06 10.85
CA THR A 106 -8.74 -0.07 11.67
C THR A 106 -7.38 -0.55 11.18
N TYR A 107 -6.43 -0.66 12.09
CA TYR A 107 -5.06 -1.08 11.83
C TYR A 107 -4.80 -2.39 12.55
N ALA A 108 -4.54 -3.44 11.79
CA ALA A 108 -3.99 -4.69 12.31
C ALA A 108 -2.48 -4.65 12.14
N ASP A 109 -1.73 -4.75 13.26
CA ASP A 109 -0.27 -4.84 13.23
C ASP A 109 0.17 -6.24 12.79
N VAL A 110 -0.08 -6.54 11.53
CA VAL A 110 0.23 -7.82 10.87
C VAL A 110 0.28 -7.60 9.36
N GLY A 111 1.27 -8.18 8.68
CA GLY A 111 1.37 -8.15 7.22
C GLY A 111 2.20 -9.30 6.66
N GLY A 112 2.79 -9.11 5.48
CA GLY A 112 3.60 -10.12 4.80
C GLY A 112 4.81 -10.66 5.60
N VAL A 113 5.34 -9.88 6.54
CA VAL A 113 6.46 -10.30 7.40
C VAL A 113 6.07 -11.29 8.49
N ASP A 114 4.78 -11.32 8.86
CA ASP A 114 4.23 -12.18 9.91
C ASP A 114 3.69 -13.52 9.35
N GLU A 115 3.87 -13.75 8.04
CA GLU A 115 3.36 -14.93 7.35
C GLU A 115 4.22 -16.18 7.62
N PRO A 116 3.60 -17.33 7.93
CA PRO A 116 4.34 -18.58 8.07
C PRO A 116 5.02 -19.02 6.77
N ASP A 117 6.14 -19.74 6.91
CA ASP A 117 6.84 -20.33 5.77
C ASP A 117 5.92 -21.26 4.96
N GLY A 118 5.95 -21.14 3.63
CA GLY A 118 5.10 -21.91 2.71
C GLY A 118 3.62 -21.49 2.72
N LYS A 119 3.28 -20.40 3.42
CA LYS A 119 1.93 -19.83 3.50
C LYS A 119 1.96 -18.33 3.16
N THR A 120 2.85 -17.94 2.25
CA THR A 120 2.94 -16.53 1.83
C THR A 120 1.66 -16.08 1.11
N GLY A 121 1.31 -14.81 1.29
CA GLY A 121 0.08 -14.20 0.79
C GLY A 121 -1.14 -14.38 1.70
N VAL A 122 -1.05 -15.13 2.80
CA VAL A 122 -2.19 -15.35 3.72
C VAL A 122 -2.73 -14.06 4.32
N ALA A 123 -1.89 -13.05 4.56
CA ALA A 123 -2.33 -11.74 5.07
C ALA A 123 -3.20 -11.02 4.04
N HIS A 124 -2.75 -10.98 2.78
CA HIS A 124 -3.50 -10.40 1.66
C HIS A 124 -4.77 -11.20 1.35
N PHE A 125 -4.70 -12.53 1.45
CA PHE A 125 -5.85 -13.41 1.27
C PHE A 125 -6.92 -13.11 2.34
N LEU A 126 -6.52 -12.99 3.62
CA LEU A 126 -7.45 -12.65 4.69
C LEU A 126 -8.11 -11.29 4.48
N GLU A 127 -7.39 -10.31 3.93
CA GLU A 127 -7.96 -9.01 3.57
C GLU A 127 -9.13 -9.15 2.60
N HIS A 128 -8.98 -9.92 1.52
CA HIS A 128 -10.07 -10.22 0.58
C HIS A 128 -11.26 -10.88 1.29
N LEU A 129 -10.99 -11.86 2.14
CA LEU A 129 -12.01 -12.63 2.84
C LEU A 129 -12.73 -11.81 3.91
N ALA A 130 -12.10 -10.79 4.49
CA ALA A 130 -12.72 -9.91 5.47
C ALA A 130 -13.91 -9.11 4.90
N PHE A 131 -13.99 -8.97 3.57
CA PHE A 131 -15.14 -8.36 2.88
C PHE A 131 -16.24 -9.36 2.53
N LYS A 132 -15.99 -10.66 2.65
CA LYS A 132 -16.97 -11.70 2.30
C LYS A 132 -18.05 -11.86 3.34
N GLY A 133 -17.88 -11.25 4.51
CA GLY A 133 -18.92 -11.00 5.48
C GLY A 133 -18.77 -11.80 6.75
N THR A 134 -19.88 -11.91 7.49
CA THR A 134 -19.95 -12.44 8.84
C THR A 134 -21.06 -13.48 8.94
N THR A 135 -21.32 -14.00 10.13
CA THR A 135 -22.48 -14.88 10.36
C THR A 135 -23.82 -14.16 10.14
N ARG A 136 -23.82 -12.82 10.06
CA ARG A 136 -25.00 -11.97 9.90
C ARG A 136 -25.07 -11.24 8.56
N ILE A 137 -23.92 -10.89 7.98
CA ILE A 137 -23.80 -10.09 6.75
C ILE A 137 -23.12 -10.93 5.67
N GLY A 138 -23.56 -10.81 4.43
CA GLY A 138 -23.04 -11.54 3.25
C GLY A 138 -23.73 -12.89 3.03
N THR A 139 -24.82 -13.18 3.74
CA THR A 139 -25.52 -14.48 3.68
C THR A 139 -27.04 -14.33 3.82
N LYS A 140 -27.77 -15.25 3.20
CA LYS A 140 -29.24 -15.39 3.33
C LYS A 140 -29.61 -16.26 4.52
N ASP A 141 -28.80 -17.28 4.82
CA ASP A 141 -28.96 -18.18 5.97
C ASP A 141 -27.62 -18.85 6.30
N TYR A 142 -26.92 -18.33 7.31
CA TYR A 142 -25.63 -18.90 7.73
C TYR A 142 -25.76 -20.32 8.29
N LYS A 143 -26.89 -20.68 8.91
CA LYS A 143 -27.07 -22.03 9.47
C LYS A 143 -27.13 -23.08 8.37
N ALA A 144 -27.74 -22.74 7.23
CA ALA A 144 -27.73 -23.58 6.03
C ALA A 144 -26.40 -23.51 5.27
N GLU A 145 -25.73 -22.36 5.28
CA GLU A 145 -24.45 -22.14 4.57
C GLU A 145 -23.29 -22.92 5.21
N LYS A 146 -23.16 -22.86 6.54
CA LYS A 146 -22.04 -23.45 7.29
C LYS A 146 -21.72 -24.91 6.93
N PRO A 147 -22.67 -25.87 6.93
CA PRO A 147 -22.35 -27.26 6.60
C PRO A 147 -21.88 -27.44 5.14
N LEU A 148 -22.27 -26.56 4.22
CA LEU A 148 -21.78 -26.58 2.83
C LEU A 148 -20.32 -26.12 2.77
N LEU A 149 -19.96 -25.05 3.50
CA LEU A 149 -18.57 -24.58 3.59
C LEU A 149 -17.66 -25.66 4.18
N GLU A 150 -18.08 -26.30 5.26
CA GLU A 150 -17.34 -27.43 5.86
C GLU A 150 -17.26 -28.64 4.91
N ARG A 151 -18.28 -28.87 4.07
CA ARG A 151 -18.24 -29.93 3.05
C ARG A 151 -17.22 -29.60 1.96
N LEU A 152 -17.12 -28.34 1.53
CA LEU A 152 -16.12 -27.90 0.55
C LEU A 152 -14.70 -28.14 1.06
N GLU A 153 -14.41 -27.78 2.31
CA GLU A 153 -13.09 -28.02 2.92
C GLU A 153 -12.74 -29.51 2.97
N ARG A 154 -13.69 -30.36 3.36
CA ARG A 154 -13.51 -31.82 3.34
C ARG A 154 -13.28 -32.36 1.93
N LEU A 155 -14.06 -31.88 0.95
CA LEU A 155 -13.93 -32.32 -0.44
C LEU A 155 -12.58 -31.90 -1.03
N ASP A 156 -12.11 -30.68 -0.77
CA ASP A 156 -10.78 -30.24 -1.21
C ASP A 156 -9.68 -31.11 -0.62
N THR A 157 -9.73 -31.38 0.70
CA THR A 157 -8.78 -32.30 1.35
C THR A 157 -8.75 -33.68 0.66
N GLN A 158 -9.94 -34.22 0.34
CA GLN A 158 -10.06 -35.50 -0.38
C GLN A 158 -9.51 -35.42 -1.81
N ILE A 159 -9.75 -34.31 -2.51
CA ILE A 159 -9.23 -34.06 -3.86
C ILE A 159 -7.70 -34.04 -3.84
N GLN A 160 -7.09 -33.32 -2.90
CA GLN A 160 -5.63 -33.26 -2.80
C GLN A 160 -5.03 -34.63 -2.48
N ALA A 161 -5.64 -35.38 -1.55
CA ALA A 161 -5.21 -36.75 -1.23
C ALA A 161 -5.33 -37.69 -2.43
N ALA A 162 -6.42 -37.62 -3.21
CA ALA A 162 -6.61 -38.43 -4.41
C ALA A 162 -5.60 -38.08 -5.51
N LYS A 163 -5.30 -36.78 -5.71
CA LYS A 163 -4.24 -36.32 -6.62
C LYS A 163 -2.87 -36.86 -6.23
N ALA A 164 -2.50 -36.77 -4.96
CA ALA A 164 -1.23 -37.27 -4.45
C ALA A 164 -1.05 -38.80 -4.66
N ASN A 165 -2.16 -39.54 -4.63
CA ASN A 165 -2.17 -40.99 -4.87
C ASN A 165 -2.41 -41.39 -6.34
N GLY A 166 -2.43 -40.43 -7.28
CA GLY A 166 -2.60 -40.70 -8.71
C GLY A 166 -3.98 -41.23 -9.11
N LYS A 167 -5.01 -41.07 -8.27
CA LYS A 167 -6.36 -41.63 -8.47
C LYS A 167 -7.25 -40.70 -9.32
N GLN A 168 -6.98 -40.63 -10.64
CA GLN A 168 -7.62 -39.67 -11.55
C GLN A 168 -9.15 -39.74 -11.58
N ASP A 169 -9.73 -40.94 -11.60
CA ASP A 169 -11.20 -41.11 -11.61
C ASP A 169 -11.85 -40.61 -10.31
N GLU A 170 -11.19 -40.84 -9.17
CA GLU A 170 -11.64 -40.35 -7.87
C GLU A 170 -11.57 -38.81 -7.82
N VAL A 171 -10.50 -38.22 -8.35
CA VAL A 171 -10.36 -36.75 -8.48
C VAL A 171 -11.51 -36.17 -9.31
N ALA A 172 -11.79 -36.71 -10.48
CA ALA A 172 -12.86 -36.21 -11.35
C ALA A 172 -14.24 -36.28 -10.68
N ARG A 173 -14.53 -37.37 -9.96
CA ARG A 173 -15.76 -37.52 -9.19
C ARG A 173 -15.86 -36.48 -8.06
N LEU A 174 -14.81 -36.35 -7.24
CA LEU A 174 -14.79 -35.42 -6.12
C LEU A 174 -14.87 -33.96 -6.57
N GLN A 175 -14.22 -33.60 -7.68
CA GLN A 175 -14.32 -32.26 -8.27
C GLN A 175 -15.72 -31.94 -8.77
N THR A 176 -16.42 -32.94 -9.32
CA THR A 176 -17.82 -32.77 -9.73
C THR A 176 -18.71 -32.51 -8.53
N GLU A 177 -18.54 -33.27 -7.45
CA GLU A 177 -19.27 -33.04 -6.19
C GLU A 177 -18.94 -31.67 -5.59
N PHE A 178 -17.66 -31.29 -5.58
CA PHE A 178 -17.19 -29.99 -5.10
C PHE A 178 -17.93 -28.84 -5.80
N LYS A 179 -17.98 -28.85 -7.14
CA LYS A 179 -18.69 -27.81 -7.91
C LYS A 179 -20.17 -27.76 -7.60
N GLN A 180 -20.81 -28.90 -7.34
CA GLN A 180 -22.23 -28.94 -6.95
C GLN A 180 -22.46 -28.31 -5.58
N VAL A 181 -21.62 -28.64 -4.59
CA VAL A 181 -21.69 -28.06 -3.24
C VAL A 181 -21.39 -26.56 -3.28
N GLU A 182 -20.41 -26.14 -4.08
CA GLU A 182 -20.05 -24.74 -4.25
C GLU A 182 -21.21 -23.93 -4.86
N ALA A 183 -21.86 -24.48 -5.89
CA ALA A 183 -23.05 -23.86 -6.48
C ALA A 183 -24.23 -23.79 -5.51
N GLN A 184 -24.37 -24.74 -4.57
CA GLN A 184 -25.37 -24.66 -3.51
C GLN A 184 -25.02 -23.56 -2.49
N ALA A 185 -23.77 -23.48 -2.06
CA ALA A 185 -23.31 -22.44 -1.14
C ALA A 185 -23.48 -21.04 -1.75
N ALA A 186 -23.13 -20.87 -3.03
CA ALA A 186 -23.26 -19.61 -3.76
C ALA A 186 -24.69 -19.05 -3.79
N LYS A 187 -25.72 -19.91 -3.75
CA LYS A 187 -27.13 -19.47 -3.70
C LYS A 187 -27.49 -18.78 -2.38
N LEU A 188 -26.76 -19.08 -1.31
CA LEU A 188 -26.95 -18.51 0.02
C LEU A 188 -26.14 -17.22 0.21
N VAL A 189 -25.16 -16.94 -0.64
CA VAL A 189 -24.33 -15.74 -0.54
C VAL A 189 -25.12 -14.49 -0.97
N LYS A 190 -24.96 -13.40 -0.23
CA LYS A 190 -25.36 -12.06 -0.65
C LYS A 190 -24.12 -11.27 -1.04
N GLN A 191 -23.88 -11.17 -2.35
CA GLN A 191 -22.69 -10.55 -2.91
C GLN A 191 -22.58 -9.08 -2.51
N ASN A 192 -21.40 -8.67 -2.03
CA ASN A 192 -21.04 -7.29 -1.68
C ASN A 192 -22.00 -6.60 -0.69
N GLU A 193 -22.66 -7.35 0.21
CA GLU A 193 -23.66 -6.77 1.13
C GLU A 193 -23.06 -5.70 2.07
N ILE A 194 -21.81 -5.86 2.54
CA ILE A 194 -21.14 -4.81 3.33
C ILE A 194 -21.03 -3.51 2.53
N GLY A 195 -20.55 -3.60 1.28
CA GLY A 195 -20.42 -2.43 0.40
C GLY A 195 -21.76 -1.75 0.16
N GLN A 196 -22.81 -2.53 -0.12
CA GLN A 196 -24.17 -2.01 -0.31
C GLN A 196 -24.71 -1.30 0.94
N ILE A 197 -24.50 -1.86 2.14
CA ILE A 197 -24.90 -1.21 3.40
C ILE A 197 -24.16 0.12 3.57
N VAL A 198 -22.85 0.14 3.30
CA VAL A 198 -22.03 1.36 3.41
C VAL A 198 -22.50 2.42 2.43
N GLU A 199 -22.64 2.08 1.14
CA GLU A 199 -23.08 3.00 0.10
C GLU A 199 -24.49 3.55 0.36
N GLN A 200 -25.45 2.69 0.73
CA GLN A 200 -26.82 3.12 1.05
C GLN A 200 -26.90 4.03 2.28
N ALA A 201 -25.96 3.89 3.22
CA ALA A 201 -25.85 4.77 4.38
C ALA A 201 -25.05 6.06 4.09
N GLY A 202 -24.64 6.29 2.84
CA GLY A 202 -23.87 7.47 2.42
C GLY A 202 -22.37 7.38 2.70
N GLY A 203 -21.87 6.19 3.01
CA GLY A 203 -20.45 5.95 3.23
C GLY A 203 -19.66 5.94 1.93
N VAL A 204 -18.40 6.34 2.02
CA VAL A 204 -17.48 6.45 0.88
C VAL A 204 -16.11 5.89 1.21
N GLY A 205 -15.43 5.40 0.18
CA GLY A 205 -14.05 4.95 0.29
C GLY A 205 -13.87 3.66 1.12
N LEU A 206 -14.87 2.77 1.16
CA LEU A 206 -14.71 1.41 1.70
C LEU A 206 -13.58 0.69 1.02
N ASN A 207 -12.52 0.44 1.80
CA ASN A 207 -11.36 -0.25 1.31
C ASN A 207 -10.49 -0.87 2.37
N ALA A 208 -9.52 -1.63 1.89
CA ALA A 208 -8.42 -2.12 2.68
C ALA A 208 -7.12 -2.11 1.90
N THR A 209 -6.02 -2.27 2.63
CA THR A 209 -4.69 -2.47 2.07
C THR A 209 -3.90 -3.40 2.96
N THR A 210 -3.22 -4.37 2.36
CA THR A 210 -2.18 -5.16 3.01
C THR A 210 -0.79 -4.75 2.52
N THR A 211 0.13 -4.62 3.45
CA THR A 211 1.54 -4.30 3.21
C THR A 211 2.43 -5.39 3.79
N SER A 212 3.74 -5.24 3.71
CA SER A 212 4.66 -6.14 4.40
C SER A 212 4.46 -6.14 5.93
N GLU A 213 3.82 -5.13 6.53
CA GLU A 213 3.85 -4.94 7.99
C GLU A 213 2.48 -4.75 8.64
N ALA A 214 1.46 -4.48 7.82
CA ALA A 214 0.16 -4.05 8.29
C ALA A 214 -0.94 -4.38 7.29
N THR A 215 -2.12 -4.71 7.82
CA THR A 215 -3.39 -4.72 7.09
C THR A 215 -4.28 -3.63 7.68
N ARG A 216 -4.81 -2.76 6.82
CA ARG A 216 -5.64 -1.62 7.23
C ARG A 216 -6.97 -1.67 6.53
N TYR A 217 -8.04 -1.34 7.24
CA TYR A 217 -9.39 -1.23 6.72
C TYR A 217 -9.90 0.17 6.99
N PHE A 218 -10.46 0.84 6.00
CA PHE A 218 -10.80 2.26 6.14
C PHE A 218 -11.96 2.68 5.24
N TYR A 219 -12.74 3.63 5.76
CA TYR A 219 -13.86 4.26 5.07
C TYR A 219 -14.31 5.49 5.84
N SER A 220 -15.17 6.29 5.20
CA SER A 220 -15.80 7.45 5.82
C SER A 220 -17.31 7.35 5.77
N PHE A 221 -17.96 8.02 6.72
CA PHE A 221 -19.41 8.17 6.78
C PHE A 221 -19.81 9.60 7.15
N PRO A 222 -21.09 9.98 6.92
CA PRO A 222 -21.72 11.06 7.67
C PRO A 222 -21.67 10.80 9.18
N ALA A 223 -21.52 11.86 9.98
CA ALA A 223 -21.31 11.78 11.43
C ALA A 223 -22.41 11.01 12.18
N ASN A 224 -23.67 11.06 11.70
CA ASN A 224 -24.79 10.32 12.29
C ASN A 224 -24.75 8.81 12.06
N LYS A 225 -23.71 8.26 11.41
CA LYS A 225 -23.54 6.82 11.15
C LYS A 225 -22.38 6.17 11.91
N VAL A 226 -21.80 6.86 12.90
CA VAL A 226 -20.72 6.30 13.74
C VAL A 226 -21.12 4.95 14.37
N GLU A 227 -22.32 4.82 14.90
CA GLU A 227 -22.79 3.55 15.49
C GLU A 227 -22.95 2.43 14.45
N LEU A 228 -23.38 2.76 13.22
CA LEU A 228 -23.40 1.79 12.12
C LEU A 228 -21.98 1.30 11.82
N TRP A 229 -21.01 2.21 11.74
CA TRP A 229 -19.60 1.83 11.58
C TRP A 229 -19.13 0.90 12.70
N MET A 230 -19.41 1.26 13.97
CA MET A 230 -19.06 0.43 15.14
C MET A 230 -19.64 -0.98 15.01
N SER A 231 -20.89 -1.10 14.56
CA SER A 231 -21.54 -2.39 14.34
C SER A 231 -20.89 -3.19 13.21
N LEU A 232 -20.62 -2.58 12.05
CA LEU A 232 -20.06 -3.28 10.89
C LEU A 232 -18.62 -3.72 11.15
N GLU A 233 -17.79 -2.82 11.66
CA GLU A 233 -16.36 -3.06 11.84
C GLU A 233 -16.10 -4.06 12.98
N SER A 234 -16.85 -3.97 14.08
CA SER A 234 -16.72 -4.94 15.17
C SER A 234 -17.19 -6.33 14.75
N ASP A 235 -18.29 -6.45 13.99
CA ASP A 235 -18.79 -7.77 13.56
C ASP A 235 -17.84 -8.44 12.56
N ARG A 236 -17.17 -7.64 11.69
CA ARG A 236 -16.17 -8.12 10.72
C ARG A 236 -15.07 -8.97 11.36
N PHE A 237 -14.62 -8.58 12.56
CA PHE A 237 -13.55 -9.29 13.27
C PHE A 237 -14.04 -10.07 14.50
N LEU A 238 -15.33 -10.01 14.85
CA LEU A 238 -15.88 -10.82 15.93
C LEU A 238 -16.48 -12.13 15.40
N ASN A 239 -17.14 -12.07 14.24
CA ASN A 239 -17.86 -13.20 13.65
C ASN A 239 -17.56 -13.38 12.15
N PRO A 240 -16.29 -13.34 11.70
CA PRO A 240 -15.97 -13.47 10.28
C PRO A 240 -16.44 -14.81 9.72
N VAL A 241 -16.83 -14.81 8.45
CA VAL A 241 -17.08 -16.03 7.69
C VAL A 241 -16.29 -15.93 6.40
N PHE A 242 -15.27 -16.79 6.26
CA PHE A 242 -14.41 -16.88 5.08
C PHE A 242 -15.08 -17.63 3.93
N ARG A 243 -16.30 -17.22 3.60
CA ARG A 243 -17.05 -17.74 2.44
C ARG A 243 -16.35 -17.34 1.14
N GLU A 244 -16.66 -18.07 0.07
CA GLU A 244 -16.06 -17.87 -1.25
C GLU A 244 -14.53 -18.05 -1.30
N PHE A 245 -13.93 -18.71 -0.30
CA PHE A 245 -12.48 -18.97 -0.23
C PHE A 245 -11.87 -19.42 -1.55
N TYR A 246 -12.45 -20.44 -2.19
CA TYR A 246 -11.91 -21.04 -3.42
C TYR A 246 -12.03 -20.11 -4.63
N LYS A 247 -13.13 -19.36 -4.72
CA LYS A 247 -13.33 -18.34 -5.75
C LYS A 247 -12.34 -17.17 -5.57
N GLU A 248 -12.13 -16.72 -4.33
CA GLU A 248 -11.14 -15.68 -4.05
C GLU A 248 -9.71 -16.13 -4.28
N LYS A 249 -9.40 -17.42 -4.05
CA LYS A 249 -8.10 -17.99 -4.42
C LYS A 249 -7.81 -17.76 -5.90
N ASP A 250 -8.78 -18.04 -6.77
CA ASP A 250 -8.61 -17.85 -8.22
C ASP A 250 -8.48 -16.37 -8.59
N VAL A 251 -9.24 -15.48 -7.94
CA VAL A 251 -9.13 -14.02 -8.12
C VAL A 251 -7.72 -13.53 -7.75
N ILE A 252 -7.19 -13.96 -6.61
CA ILE A 252 -5.86 -13.57 -6.13
C ILE A 252 -4.75 -14.12 -7.04
N LEU A 253 -4.91 -15.34 -7.57
CA LEU A 253 -3.97 -15.91 -8.54
C LEU A 253 -3.96 -15.11 -9.85
N GLU A 254 -5.11 -14.69 -10.36
CA GLU A 254 -5.17 -13.81 -11.53
C GLU A 254 -4.62 -12.41 -11.24
N GLU A 255 -4.84 -11.88 -10.05
CA GLU A 255 -4.22 -10.63 -9.61
C GLU A 255 -2.69 -10.75 -9.60
N ARG A 256 -2.14 -11.82 -9.02
CA ARG A 256 -0.68 -12.09 -9.03
C ARG A 256 -0.16 -12.19 -10.45
N ARG A 257 -0.87 -12.91 -11.32
CA ARG A 257 -0.51 -13.04 -12.73
C ARG A 257 -0.46 -11.68 -13.42
N MET A 258 -1.44 -10.80 -13.18
CA MET A 258 -1.45 -9.45 -13.74
C MET A 258 -0.35 -8.54 -13.16
N ARG A 259 -0.16 -8.56 -11.84
CA ARG A 259 0.72 -7.61 -11.13
C ARG A 259 2.20 -8.00 -11.14
N VAL A 260 2.50 -9.29 -11.26
CA VAL A 260 3.87 -9.81 -11.18
C VAL A 260 4.28 -10.48 -12.48
N GLU A 261 3.59 -11.55 -12.90
CA GLU A 261 4.06 -12.41 -13.98
C GLU A 261 3.95 -11.73 -15.36
N ASN A 262 2.86 -11.01 -15.60
CA ASN A 262 2.61 -10.24 -16.82
C ASN A 262 3.09 -8.78 -16.72
N SER A 263 3.76 -8.41 -15.61
CA SER A 263 4.27 -7.07 -15.38
C SER A 263 5.80 -7.10 -15.34
N PRO A 264 6.50 -6.59 -16.37
CA PRO A 264 7.95 -6.57 -16.38
C PRO A 264 8.58 -5.89 -15.16
N ILE A 265 7.98 -4.78 -14.70
CA ILE A 265 8.44 -4.09 -13.50
C ILE A 265 8.08 -4.85 -12.22
N GLY A 266 6.91 -5.51 -12.17
CA GLY A 266 6.51 -6.35 -11.04
C GLY A 266 7.46 -7.52 -10.83
N LEU A 267 7.77 -8.26 -11.90
CA LEU A 267 8.75 -9.35 -11.86
C LEU A 267 10.15 -8.83 -11.51
N MET A 268 10.57 -7.68 -12.05
CA MET A 268 11.86 -7.06 -11.70
C MET A 268 11.93 -6.72 -10.21
N LEU A 269 10.87 -6.14 -9.63
CA LEU A 269 10.85 -5.81 -8.19
C LEU A 269 10.90 -7.07 -7.31
N GLU A 270 10.19 -8.14 -7.67
CA GLU A 270 10.27 -9.41 -6.94
C GLU A 270 11.71 -9.96 -6.94
N LYS A 271 12.36 -10.01 -8.12
CA LYS A 271 13.76 -10.48 -8.21
C LYS A 271 14.77 -9.54 -7.57
N PHE A 272 14.52 -8.24 -7.61
CA PHE A 272 15.35 -7.24 -6.95
C PHE A 272 15.32 -7.41 -5.42
N ILE A 273 14.13 -7.56 -4.84
CA ILE A 273 13.94 -7.78 -3.41
C ILE A 273 14.59 -9.12 -2.98
N ASP A 274 14.41 -10.19 -3.75
CA ASP A 274 15.06 -11.50 -3.51
C ASP A 274 16.60 -11.41 -3.52
N ALA A 275 17.16 -10.49 -4.30
CA ALA A 275 18.60 -10.25 -4.27
C ALA A 275 19.01 -9.41 -3.05
N ALA A 276 18.23 -8.41 -2.69
CA ALA A 276 18.52 -7.47 -1.60
C ALA A 276 18.46 -8.13 -0.21
N TYR A 277 17.55 -9.09 0.00
CA TYR A 277 17.37 -9.78 1.29
C TYR A 277 17.68 -11.28 1.18
N LYS A 278 18.33 -11.84 2.20
CA LYS A 278 18.67 -13.27 2.28
C LYS A 278 17.74 -14.01 3.23
N VAL A 279 17.41 -13.42 4.37
CA VAL A 279 16.65 -14.10 5.43
C VAL A 279 15.44 -13.32 5.92
N HIS A 280 15.50 -11.98 5.92
CA HIS A 280 14.40 -11.19 6.47
C HIS A 280 13.14 -11.31 5.61
N PRO A 281 11.94 -11.48 6.21
CA PRO A 281 10.69 -11.72 5.46
C PRO A 281 10.25 -10.62 4.49
N TYR A 282 10.80 -9.40 4.59
CA TYR A 282 10.67 -8.39 3.53
C TYR A 282 11.05 -8.89 2.14
N ARG A 283 11.81 -9.98 2.05
CA ARG A 283 12.10 -10.63 0.77
C ARG A 283 10.86 -11.18 0.05
N ARG A 284 9.76 -11.41 0.77
CA ARG A 284 8.56 -12.11 0.29
C ARG A 284 7.60 -11.10 -0.35
N PRO A 285 7.02 -11.42 -1.53
CA PRO A 285 5.99 -10.57 -2.11
C PRO A 285 4.73 -10.61 -1.24
N VAL A 286 4.13 -9.44 -0.97
CA VAL A 286 2.92 -9.33 -0.11
C VAL A 286 1.75 -10.17 -0.63
N ILE A 287 1.62 -10.30 -1.96
CA ILE A 287 0.58 -11.13 -2.58
C ILE A 287 0.82 -12.63 -2.39
N GLY A 288 2.02 -13.04 -1.99
CA GLY A 288 2.45 -14.44 -1.86
C GLY A 288 3.02 -15.04 -3.13
N TYR A 289 3.75 -16.13 -3.00
CA TYR A 289 4.23 -16.93 -4.15
C TYR A 289 3.08 -17.77 -4.72
N ASP A 290 3.05 -17.98 -6.04
CA ASP A 290 1.97 -18.71 -6.73
C ASP A 290 1.70 -20.09 -6.09
N GLN A 291 2.77 -20.86 -5.84
CA GLN A 291 2.66 -22.19 -5.25
C GLN A 291 2.09 -22.14 -3.82
N ASP A 292 2.46 -21.14 -3.02
CA ASP A 292 1.95 -20.99 -1.66
C ASP A 292 0.45 -20.64 -1.68
N ILE A 293 0.03 -19.70 -2.55
CA ILE A 293 -1.37 -19.30 -2.71
C ILE A 293 -2.23 -20.50 -3.13
N ARG A 294 -1.75 -21.31 -4.08
CA ARG A 294 -2.44 -22.55 -4.50
C ARG A 294 -2.64 -23.52 -3.34
N ASN A 295 -1.64 -23.62 -2.45
CA ASN A 295 -1.61 -24.52 -1.31
C ASN A 295 -2.21 -23.94 -0.01
N LEU A 296 -2.74 -22.70 -0.03
CA LEU A 296 -3.47 -22.16 1.11
C LEU A 296 -4.80 -22.89 1.29
N GLU A 297 -5.12 -23.21 2.53
CA GLU A 297 -6.39 -23.83 2.92
C GLU A 297 -7.19 -22.89 3.84
N PRO A 298 -8.52 -23.05 3.95
CA PRO A 298 -9.35 -22.22 4.84
C PRO A 298 -8.83 -22.20 6.29
N LYS A 299 -8.32 -23.33 6.79
CA LYS A 299 -7.74 -23.44 8.13
C LYS A 299 -6.46 -22.60 8.33
N ASP A 300 -5.69 -22.36 7.26
CA ASP A 300 -4.49 -21.52 7.34
C ASP A 300 -4.87 -20.06 7.57
N VAL A 301 -5.88 -19.59 6.84
CA VAL A 301 -6.46 -18.24 7.02
C VAL A 301 -7.07 -18.11 8.41
N GLN A 302 -7.83 -19.10 8.88
CA GLN A 302 -8.40 -19.09 10.23
C GLN A 302 -7.33 -19.03 11.30
N LYS A 303 -6.28 -19.84 11.19
CA LYS A 303 -5.15 -19.84 12.12
C LYS A 303 -4.45 -18.48 12.14
N PHE A 304 -4.24 -17.88 10.97
CA PHE A 304 -3.63 -16.55 10.85
C PHE A 304 -4.51 -15.48 11.51
N PHE A 305 -5.81 -15.48 11.20
CA PHE A 305 -6.79 -14.61 11.83
C PHE A 305 -6.80 -14.74 13.36
N ASP A 306 -6.92 -15.96 13.89
CA ASP A 306 -6.97 -16.22 15.33
C ASP A 306 -5.70 -15.78 16.07
N SER A 307 -4.57 -15.75 15.38
CA SER A 307 -3.27 -15.37 15.94
C SER A 307 -3.07 -13.85 15.99
N TYR A 308 -3.51 -13.15 14.93
CA TYR A 308 -3.16 -11.75 14.72
C TYR A 308 -4.32 -10.76 14.83
N TYR A 309 -5.57 -11.17 14.59
CA TYR A 309 -6.74 -10.30 14.70
C TYR A 309 -7.32 -10.34 16.12
N VAL A 310 -6.44 -10.17 17.09
CA VAL A 310 -6.76 -10.11 18.53
C VAL A 310 -6.82 -8.65 18.99
N PRO A 311 -7.64 -8.31 20.00
CA PRO A 311 -7.86 -6.91 20.39
C PRO A 311 -6.58 -6.12 20.71
N SER A 312 -5.61 -6.76 21.37
CA SER A 312 -4.32 -6.12 21.69
C SER A 312 -3.44 -5.79 20.47
N ASN A 313 -3.73 -6.37 19.31
CA ASN A 313 -3.03 -6.16 18.05
C ASN A 313 -3.80 -5.27 17.06
N LEU A 314 -5.00 -4.80 17.46
CA LEU A 314 -5.83 -3.90 16.68
C LEU A 314 -5.80 -2.51 17.30
N ALA A 315 -5.57 -1.50 16.46
CA ALA A 315 -5.68 -0.10 16.83
C ALA A 315 -6.64 0.62 15.87
N ILE A 316 -7.46 1.51 16.40
CA ILE A 316 -8.49 2.23 15.64
C ILE A 316 -8.27 3.72 15.77
N ALA A 317 -8.31 4.44 14.65
CA ALA A 317 -8.38 5.89 14.62
C ALA A 317 -9.70 6.37 14.04
N ILE A 318 -10.32 7.34 14.72
CA ILE A 318 -11.58 7.97 14.34
C ILE A 318 -11.34 9.47 14.29
N VAL A 319 -11.51 10.07 13.11
CA VAL A 319 -11.22 11.49 12.89
C VAL A 319 -12.39 12.16 12.17
N GLY A 320 -12.95 13.20 12.77
CA GLY A 320 -14.06 13.97 12.19
C GLY A 320 -15.04 14.50 13.23
N ASP A 321 -16.27 14.77 12.79
CA ASP A 321 -17.34 15.30 13.64
C ASP A 321 -17.89 14.22 14.59
N VAL A 322 -17.18 14.00 15.70
CA VAL A 322 -17.51 13.01 16.73
C VAL A 322 -17.23 13.56 18.12
N ASN A 323 -18.00 13.11 19.11
CA ASN A 323 -17.69 13.34 20.52
C ASN A 323 -16.86 12.16 21.09
N PRO A 324 -15.65 12.38 21.64
CA PRO A 324 -14.81 11.30 22.16
C PRO A 324 -15.44 10.46 23.28
N ALA A 325 -16.31 11.04 24.11
CA ALA A 325 -16.98 10.30 25.19
C ALA A 325 -18.03 9.33 24.63
N GLU A 326 -18.79 9.74 23.62
CA GLU A 326 -19.74 8.84 22.94
C GLU A 326 -19.00 7.74 22.17
N VAL A 327 -17.89 8.09 21.49
CA VAL A 327 -17.02 7.10 20.83
C VAL A 327 -16.53 6.04 21.82
N LYS A 328 -16.08 6.45 23.01
CA LYS A 328 -15.63 5.52 24.05
C LYS A 328 -16.74 4.59 24.53
N LYS A 329 -17.94 5.11 24.75
CA LYS A 329 -19.12 4.32 25.13
C LYS A 329 -19.50 3.31 24.05
N LEU A 330 -19.56 3.73 22.78
CA LEU A 330 -19.83 2.82 21.66
C LEU A 330 -18.72 1.78 21.50
N ALA A 331 -17.45 2.16 21.66
CA ALA A 331 -16.33 1.22 21.62
C ALA A 331 -16.46 0.12 22.68
N GLN A 332 -16.89 0.47 23.90
CA GLN A 332 -17.17 -0.52 24.95
C GLN A 332 -18.32 -1.47 24.58
N ILE A 333 -19.41 -0.96 23.99
CA ILE A 333 -20.56 -1.77 23.56
C ILE A 333 -20.17 -2.75 22.45
N TYR A 334 -19.50 -2.26 21.41
CA TYR A 334 -19.27 -3.02 20.18
C TYR A 334 -17.97 -3.84 20.20
N PHE A 335 -16.87 -3.24 20.66
CA PHE A 335 -15.55 -3.87 20.66
C PHE A 335 -15.17 -4.47 22.03
N GLY A 336 -15.82 -4.06 23.12
CA GLY A 336 -15.61 -4.68 24.44
C GLY A 336 -16.00 -6.16 24.52
N ARG A 337 -16.79 -6.64 23.54
CA ARG A 337 -17.21 -8.05 23.39
C ARG A 337 -16.06 -8.99 23.00
N PHE A 338 -14.97 -8.47 22.45
CA PHE A 338 -13.86 -9.32 22.03
C PHE A 338 -13.14 -9.89 23.24
N ARG A 339 -12.83 -11.19 23.19
CA ARG A 339 -12.02 -11.84 24.21
C ARG A 339 -10.62 -11.24 24.24
N ALA A 340 -10.18 -10.81 25.42
CA ALA A 340 -8.82 -10.36 25.64
C ALA A 340 -7.82 -11.48 25.29
N LYS A 341 -6.87 -11.16 24.40
CA LYS A 341 -5.78 -12.03 24.01
C LYS A 341 -4.60 -11.16 23.58
N THR A 342 -3.40 -11.56 23.99
CA THR A 342 -2.15 -10.90 23.58
C THR A 342 -1.74 -11.39 22.18
N LYS A 343 -1.22 -10.47 21.35
CA LYS A 343 -0.56 -10.83 20.10
C LYS A 343 0.53 -11.87 20.36
N ALA A 344 0.68 -12.86 19.48
CA ALA A 344 1.88 -13.66 19.45
C ALA A 344 3.10 -12.77 19.14
N VAL A 345 4.18 -12.91 19.90
CA VAL A 345 5.44 -12.23 19.61
C VAL A 345 6.27 -13.16 18.75
N GLU A 346 6.32 -12.91 17.44
CA GLU A 346 7.25 -13.60 16.54
C GLU A 346 8.56 -12.83 16.46
N GLN A 347 9.68 -13.55 16.64
CA GLN A 347 11.01 -12.99 16.44
C GLN A 347 11.38 -13.13 14.97
N LEU A 348 11.31 -12.02 14.24
CA LEU A 348 11.75 -11.98 12.85
C LEU A 348 13.28 -12.16 12.77
N PRO A 349 13.78 -12.92 11.79
CA PRO A 349 15.22 -13.04 11.58
C PRO A 349 15.81 -11.71 11.13
N VAL A 350 16.90 -11.29 11.76
CA VAL A 350 17.62 -10.07 11.37
C VAL A 350 18.37 -10.32 10.07
N GLU A 351 18.23 -9.40 9.09
CA GLU A 351 18.98 -9.47 7.84
C GLU A 351 20.48 -9.29 8.11
N PRO A 352 21.36 -10.20 7.66
CA PRO A 352 22.80 -10.01 7.79
C PRO A 352 23.26 -8.84 6.92
N ALA A 353 24.21 -8.06 7.44
CA ALA A 353 24.81 -6.96 6.69
C ALA A 353 25.32 -7.43 5.32
N GLN A 354 24.92 -6.71 4.27
CA GLN A 354 25.43 -6.95 2.93
C GLN A 354 26.93 -6.59 2.87
N LYS A 355 27.72 -7.41 2.19
CA LYS A 355 29.20 -7.29 2.13
C LYS A 355 29.75 -7.00 0.74
N GLN A 356 28.91 -7.00 -0.29
CA GLN A 356 29.30 -6.79 -1.68
C GLN A 356 28.10 -6.32 -2.49
N THR A 357 28.33 -5.67 -3.64
CA THR A 357 27.25 -5.32 -4.56
C THR A 357 26.54 -6.60 -5.03
N ARG A 358 25.21 -6.55 -5.11
CA ARG A 358 24.38 -7.59 -5.70
C ARG A 358 23.69 -7.03 -6.94
N GLU A 359 23.53 -7.83 -7.98
CA GLU A 359 22.93 -7.38 -9.24
C GLU A 359 21.97 -8.45 -9.77
N VAL A 360 20.84 -8.00 -10.32
CA VAL A 360 19.91 -8.82 -11.08
C VAL A 360 19.59 -8.11 -12.39
N THR A 361 19.69 -8.84 -13.49
CA THR A 361 19.35 -8.36 -14.82
C THR A 361 18.26 -9.25 -15.42
N LEU A 362 17.19 -8.64 -15.91
CA LEU A 362 16.11 -9.31 -16.63
C LEU A 362 15.98 -8.74 -18.04
N GLU A 363 15.79 -9.60 -19.03
CA GLU A 363 15.47 -9.20 -20.41
C GLU A 363 14.00 -9.54 -20.70
N LEU A 364 13.15 -8.51 -20.72
CA LEU A 364 11.70 -8.65 -20.91
C LEU A 364 11.19 -7.65 -21.98
N PRO A 365 10.06 -7.93 -22.63
CA PRO A 365 9.45 -7.02 -23.61
C PRO A 365 8.90 -5.76 -22.92
N SER A 366 9.78 -4.82 -22.58
CA SER A 366 9.48 -3.60 -21.83
C SER A 366 10.47 -2.49 -22.16
N GLN A 367 10.14 -1.24 -21.81
CA GLN A 367 11.15 -0.17 -21.79
C GLN A 367 12.20 -0.48 -20.71
N PRO A 368 13.48 -0.12 -20.89
CA PRO A 368 14.49 -0.44 -19.89
C PRO A 368 14.31 0.36 -18.58
N TRP A 369 14.60 -0.28 -17.44
CA TRP A 369 14.62 0.36 -16.13
C TRP A 369 15.93 0.10 -15.41
N TYR A 370 16.36 1.09 -14.64
CA TYR A 370 17.44 0.96 -13.68
C TYR A 370 16.89 1.13 -12.26
N LEU A 371 17.28 0.24 -11.35
CA LEU A 371 16.95 0.27 -9.93
C LEU A 371 18.24 0.14 -9.11
N GLU A 372 18.35 0.88 -8.02
CA GLU A 372 19.47 0.84 -7.09
C GLU A 372 18.97 1.02 -5.66
N GLY A 373 19.24 0.04 -4.78
CA GLY A 373 18.78 0.05 -3.40
C GLY A 373 19.88 -0.17 -2.38
N TYR A 374 19.69 0.41 -1.20
CA TYR A 374 20.65 0.43 -0.10
C TYR A 374 19.97 0.14 1.23
N HIS A 375 20.49 -0.80 2.02
CA HIS A 375 19.91 -1.07 3.34
C HIS A 375 20.08 0.14 4.27
N ARG A 376 19.01 0.47 4.98
CA ARG A 376 18.94 1.50 6.01
C ARG A 376 18.23 0.96 7.26
N PRO A 377 18.45 1.56 8.43
CA PRO A 377 17.73 1.21 9.65
C PRO A 377 16.21 1.46 9.57
N ALA A 378 15.49 0.91 10.55
CA ALA A 378 14.06 1.12 10.77
C ALA A 378 13.70 2.60 11.04
N VAL A 379 12.40 2.92 10.93
CA VAL A 379 11.83 4.26 11.18
C VAL A 379 12.10 4.80 12.59
N THR A 380 12.36 3.93 13.56
CA THR A 380 12.69 4.30 14.95
C THR A 380 14.13 4.75 15.14
N HIS A 381 14.98 4.65 14.12
CA HIS A 381 16.37 5.06 14.20
C HIS A 381 16.50 6.60 14.32
N PRO A 382 17.43 7.15 15.13
CA PRO A 382 17.58 8.60 15.30
C PRO A 382 17.83 9.39 14.00
N ASP A 383 18.52 8.76 13.03
CA ASP A 383 18.77 9.36 11.72
C ASP A 383 17.59 9.24 10.72
N ASN A 384 16.41 8.74 11.12
CA ASN A 384 15.27 8.58 10.21
C ASN A 384 14.94 9.89 9.47
N ALA A 385 14.91 11.01 10.17
CA ALA A 385 14.69 12.32 9.56
C ALA A 385 15.76 12.70 8.51
N VAL A 386 17.01 12.26 8.69
CA VAL A 386 18.09 12.49 7.72
C VAL A 386 17.87 11.66 6.45
N TYR A 387 17.45 10.40 6.59
CA TYR A 387 17.08 9.55 5.47
C TYR A 387 15.90 10.11 4.67
N GLU A 388 14.84 10.57 5.34
CA GLU A 388 13.71 11.23 4.68
C GLU A 388 14.16 12.47 3.89
N ILE A 389 15.02 13.31 4.48
CA ILE A 389 15.60 14.47 3.79
C ILE A 389 16.41 14.05 2.56
N ILE A 390 17.22 12.99 2.64
CA ILE A 390 17.98 12.47 1.50
C ILE A 390 17.02 12.00 0.39
N GLY A 391 15.97 11.25 0.76
CA GLY A 391 14.92 10.82 -0.16
C GLY A 391 14.28 12.01 -0.89
N SER A 392 13.86 13.04 -0.14
CA SER A 392 13.25 14.23 -0.71
C SER A 392 14.21 15.07 -1.57
N LEU A 393 15.49 15.17 -1.20
CA LEU A 393 16.50 15.86 -2.01
C LEU A 393 16.67 15.20 -3.38
N LEU A 394 16.71 13.87 -3.39
CA LEU A 394 16.95 13.09 -4.60
C LEU A 394 15.68 12.95 -5.46
N SER A 395 14.51 12.82 -4.85
CA SER A 395 13.34 12.27 -5.55
C SER A 395 12.08 13.14 -5.55
N ASP A 396 11.92 14.08 -4.62
CA ASP A 396 10.62 14.77 -4.45
C ASP A 396 10.36 15.89 -5.45
N GLY A 397 9.52 15.59 -6.44
CA GLY A 397 8.98 16.53 -7.40
C GLY A 397 9.99 16.96 -8.47
N ARG A 398 9.57 17.87 -9.36
CA ARG A 398 10.41 18.33 -10.50
C ARG A 398 11.64 19.11 -10.09
N THR A 399 11.73 19.51 -8.82
CA THR A 399 12.87 20.26 -8.29
C THR A 399 13.96 19.38 -7.67
N SER A 400 13.73 18.07 -7.57
CA SER A 400 14.67 17.10 -7.01
C SER A 400 15.90 16.91 -7.91
N ARG A 401 17.00 16.43 -7.32
CA ARG A 401 18.27 16.26 -8.05
C ARG A 401 18.15 15.23 -9.17
N LEU A 402 17.54 14.08 -8.91
CA LEU A 402 17.40 13.03 -9.93
C LEU A 402 16.55 13.49 -11.10
N TYR A 403 15.42 14.15 -10.83
CA TYR A 403 14.56 14.65 -11.90
C TYR A 403 15.28 15.72 -12.74
N LYS A 404 15.86 16.75 -12.11
CA LYS A 404 16.59 17.80 -12.84
C LYS A 404 17.73 17.25 -13.68
N SER A 405 18.54 16.38 -13.09
CA SER A 405 19.75 15.86 -13.74
C SER A 405 19.41 14.85 -14.84
N LEU A 406 18.67 13.78 -14.52
CA LEU A 406 18.45 12.67 -15.44
C LEU A 406 17.33 12.93 -16.45
N VAL A 407 16.28 13.67 -16.06
CA VAL A 407 15.10 13.91 -16.93
C VAL A 407 15.22 15.23 -17.69
N GLU A 408 15.46 16.35 -17.02
CA GLU A 408 15.44 17.67 -17.68
C GLU A 408 16.74 18.00 -18.42
N GLN A 409 17.89 17.83 -17.76
CA GLN A 409 19.19 18.27 -18.28
C GLN A 409 19.81 17.26 -19.23
N GLN A 410 20.03 16.03 -18.77
CA GLN A 410 20.71 15.00 -19.56
C GLN A 410 19.74 14.23 -20.47
N ARG A 411 18.43 14.24 -20.17
CA ARG A 411 17.38 13.55 -20.93
C ARG A 411 17.61 12.03 -21.09
N LEU A 412 18.34 11.44 -20.15
CA LEU A 412 18.61 10.00 -20.10
C LEU A 412 17.39 9.21 -19.61
N ALA A 413 16.52 9.84 -18.82
CA ALA A 413 15.36 9.21 -18.21
C ALA A 413 14.05 9.89 -18.61
N LEU A 414 12.98 9.09 -18.74
CA LEU A 414 11.60 9.60 -18.80
C LEU A 414 11.06 9.92 -17.40
N ASN A 415 11.59 9.22 -16.38
CA ASN A 415 11.27 9.40 -14.97
C ASN A 415 12.48 8.96 -14.13
N ALA A 416 12.75 9.67 -13.03
CA ALA A 416 13.73 9.26 -12.03
C ALA A 416 13.22 9.67 -10.64
N GLN A 417 13.12 8.70 -9.74
CA GLN A 417 12.48 8.82 -8.42
C GLN A 417 13.13 7.87 -7.41
N GLY A 418 12.61 7.85 -6.19
CA GLY A 418 13.02 6.91 -5.16
C GLY A 418 12.10 6.94 -3.95
N LEU A 419 12.22 5.91 -3.14
CA LEU A 419 11.49 5.66 -1.92
C LEU A 419 12.49 5.66 -0.76
N SER A 420 12.18 6.41 0.29
CA SER A 420 13.00 6.46 1.48
C SER A 420 12.98 5.14 2.25
N GLY A 421 11.87 4.40 2.20
CA GLY A 421 11.74 3.04 2.75
C GLY A 421 11.01 2.11 1.78
N PHE A 422 11.52 0.88 1.62
CA PHE A 422 10.97 -0.16 0.75
C PHE A 422 11.44 -1.55 1.20
N PRO A 423 10.60 -2.61 1.20
CA PRO A 423 9.14 -2.59 0.92
C PRO A 423 8.28 -2.12 2.12
N GLY A 424 8.91 -1.82 3.26
CA GLY A 424 8.30 -1.22 4.44
C GLY A 424 9.31 -0.34 5.16
N ASP A 425 9.01 0.09 6.38
CA ASP A 425 9.89 0.96 7.18
C ASP A 425 9.92 0.65 8.69
N LYS A 426 9.07 -0.25 9.20
CA LYS A 426 9.02 -0.67 10.60
C LYS A 426 10.29 -1.40 11.05
N TYR A 427 10.91 -2.17 10.15
CA TYR A 427 12.17 -2.90 10.35
C TYR A 427 13.25 -2.35 9.40
N PRO A 428 14.53 -2.77 9.54
CA PRO A 428 15.58 -2.38 8.60
C PRO A 428 15.20 -2.70 7.15
N ASN A 429 15.19 -1.67 6.32
CA ASN A 429 14.56 -1.64 5.00
C ASN A 429 15.53 -1.08 3.93
N LEU A 430 15.07 -0.80 2.72
CA LEU A 430 15.87 -0.18 1.66
C LEU A 430 15.49 1.28 1.42
N MET A 431 16.49 2.15 1.21
CA MET A 431 16.30 3.27 0.28
C MET A 431 16.33 2.70 -1.14
N LEU A 432 15.32 2.96 -1.95
CA LEU A 432 15.26 2.51 -3.35
C LEU A 432 15.25 3.72 -4.29
N PHE A 433 16.15 3.77 -5.26
CA PHE A 433 16.11 4.73 -6.36
C PHE A 433 15.89 4.00 -7.67
N TYR A 434 15.15 4.61 -8.59
CA TYR A 434 14.88 4.03 -9.89
C TYR A 434 14.73 5.08 -10.97
N ALA A 435 14.97 4.66 -12.22
CA ALA A 435 14.74 5.49 -13.39
C ALA A 435 14.28 4.65 -14.58
N LEU A 436 13.35 5.21 -15.36
CA LEU A 436 12.88 4.67 -16.63
C LEU A 436 13.69 5.28 -17.77
N THR A 437 14.40 4.45 -18.54
CA THR A 437 15.31 4.90 -19.59
C THR A 437 14.56 5.58 -20.74
N ALA A 438 15.11 6.71 -21.20
CA ALA A 438 14.63 7.40 -22.39
C ALA A 438 15.07 6.68 -23.68
N PRO A 439 14.31 6.78 -24.77
CA PRO A 439 14.68 6.17 -26.04
C PRO A 439 16.07 6.61 -26.52
N GLY A 440 16.89 5.66 -26.99
CA GLY A 440 18.24 5.92 -27.48
C GLY A 440 19.33 5.92 -26.39
N HIS A 441 18.96 5.70 -25.13
CA HIS A 441 19.88 5.61 -24.00
C HIS A 441 19.91 4.20 -23.38
N THR A 442 20.91 3.94 -22.55
CA THR A 442 21.13 2.66 -21.87
C THR A 442 20.93 2.75 -20.37
N VAL A 443 20.66 1.62 -19.71
CA VAL A 443 20.58 1.56 -18.25
C VAL A 443 21.91 1.86 -17.56
N ASP A 444 23.04 1.62 -18.23
CA ASP A 444 24.37 1.90 -17.67
C ASP A 444 24.68 3.41 -17.68
N GLU A 445 24.23 4.14 -18.71
CA GLU A 445 24.28 5.62 -18.71
C GLU A 445 23.46 6.19 -17.55
N LEU A 446 22.25 5.66 -17.31
CA LEU A 446 21.44 6.03 -16.16
C LEU A 446 22.15 5.71 -14.83
N ALA A 447 22.74 4.53 -14.72
CA ALA A 447 23.44 4.11 -13.51
C ALA A 447 24.59 5.08 -13.18
N VAL A 448 25.35 5.52 -14.19
CA VAL A 448 26.42 6.52 -14.00
C VAL A 448 25.84 7.86 -13.55
N ALA A 449 24.79 8.36 -14.22
CA ALA A 449 24.18 9.64 -13.91
C ALA A 449 23.53 9.67 -12.51
N LEU A 450 22.80 8.61 -12.15
CA LEU A 450 22.16 8.46 -10.83
C LEU A 450 23.21 8.46 -9.72
N ARG A 451 24.25 7.62 -9.85
CA ARG A 451 25.31 7.52 -8.85
C ARG A 451 26.09 8.82 -8.70
N LYS A 452 26.25 9.62 -9.77
CA LYS A 452 26.87 10.95 -9.69
C LYS A 452 26.10 11.88 -8.73
N GLU A 453 24.77 11.84 -8.73
CA GLU A 453 23.97 12.63 -7.79
C GLU A 453 24.07 12.12 -6.35
N ILE A 454 24.11 10.80 -6.16
CA ILE A 454 24.35 10.17 -4.84
C ILE A 454 25.75 10.53 -4.30
N ASP A 455 26.78 10.42 -5.13
CA ASP A 455 28.17 10.75 -4.75
C ASP A 455 28.35 12.25 -4.50
N SER A 456 27.57 13.11 -5.15
CA SER A 456 27.51 14.53 -4.83
C SER A 456 27.07 14.76 -3.37
N LEU A 457 26.04 14.05 -2.89
CA LEU A 457 25.61 14.14 -1.48
C LEU A 457 26.69 13.68 -0.50
N LYS A 458 27.58 12.77 -0.89
CA LYS A 458 28.70 12.31 -0.06
C LYS A 458 29.82 13.36 0.02
N ASN A 459 30.11 14.00 -1.10
CA ASN A 459 31.36 14.77 -1.26
C ASN A 459 31.14 16.28 -1.19
N GLN A 460 29.93 16.78 -1.40
CA GLN A 460 29.61 18.20 -1.45
C GLN A 460 28.52 18.54 -0.43
N PRO A 461 28.69 19.58 0.39
CA PRO A 461 27.64 20.00 1.31
C PRO A 461 26.40 20.43 0.53
N VAL A 462 25.22 19.98 0.97
CA VAL A 462 23.95 20.46 0.41
C VAL A 462 23.81 21.96 0.65
N ALA A 463 23.47 22.71 -0.38
CA ALA A 463 23.29 24.15 -0.27
C ALA A 463 22.17 24.47 0.73
N ALA A 464 22.37 25.50 1.56
CA ALA A 464 21.40 25.87 2.60
C ALA A 464 20.01 26.17 2.02
N SER A 465 19.94 26.81 0.85
CA SER A 465 18.68 27.09 0.14
C SER A 465 17.96 25.82 -0.33
N GLU A 466 18.72 24.83 -0.80
CA GLU A 466 18.18 23.54 -1.24
C GLU A 466 17.62 22.73 -0.06
N LEU A 467 18.39 22.65 1.03
CA LEU A 467 17.95 21.98 2.25
C LEU A 467 16.72 22.67 2.85
N GLN A 468 16.71 24.01 2.89
CA GLN A 468 15.56 24.77 3.39
C GLN A 468 14.30 24.55 2.54
N ARG A 469 14.45 24.45 1.20
CA ARG A 469 13.34 24.12 0.30
C ARG A 469 12.74 22.76 0.64
N VAL A 470 13.58 21.74 0.80
CA VAL A 470 13.11 20.38 1.14
C VAL A 470 12.43 20.35 2.51
N LYS A 471 13.00 20.99 3.54
CA LYS A 471 12.36 21.12 4.86
C LYS A 471 11.00 21.80 4.77
N THR A 472 10.89 22.85 3.97
CA THR A 472 9.63 23.58 3.74
C THR A 472 8.59 22.69 3.03
N GLN A 473 9.04 21.92 2.04
CA GLN A 473 8.19 20.97 1.32
C GLN A 473 7.68 19.85 2.23
N ALA A 474 8.53 19.27 3.08
CA ALA A 474 8.13 18.25 4.05
C ALA A 474 7.05 18.77 5.02
N ARG A 475 7.24 19.98 5.57
CA ARG A 475 6.24 20.65 6.41
C ARG A 475 4.91 20.85 5.67
N ALA A 476 4.97 21.35 4.44
CA ALA A 476 3.78 21.57 3.63
C ALA A 476 3.05 20.26 3.26
N SER A 477 3.80 19.18 3.01
CA SER A 477 3.25 17.84 2.76
C SER A 477 2.53 17.29 3.98
N LEU A 478 3.15 17.37 5.16
CA LEU A 478 2.50 16.93 6.40
C LEU A 478 1.21 17.72 6.63
N LEU A 479 1.24 19.05 6.49
CA LEU A 479 0.05 19.91 6.62
C LEU A 479 -1.12 19.47 5.75
N ARG A 480 -0.86 19.18 4.47
CA ARG A 480 -1.90 18.69 3.55
C ARG A 480 -2.47 17.35 4.01
N THR A 481 -1.63 16.44 4.50
CA THR A 481 -2.09 15.16 5.05
C THR A 481 -2.94 15.34 6.31
N LEU A 482 -2.52 16.24 7.21
CA LEU A 482 -3.23 16.54 8.46
C LEU A 482 -4.58 17.26 8.25
N ASP A 483 -4.77 17.92 7.10
CA ASP A 483 -6.05 18.56 6.77
C ASP A 483 -7.15 17.54 6.42
N SER A 484 -6.77 16.35 5.95
CA SER A 484 -7.69 15.24 5.65
C SER A 484 -8.02 14.39 6.88
N ASN A 485 -9.31 14.11 7.14
CA ASN A 485 -9.72 13.19 8.20
C ASN A 485 -9.09 11.79 8.02
N MET A 486 -9.17 11.24 6.80
CA MET A 486 -8.60 9.93 6.47
C MET A 486 -7.07 9.95 6.56
N GLY A 487 -6.43 10.98 6.00
CA GLY A 487 -4.97 11.12 6.04
C GLY A 487 -4.45 11.20 7.47
N MET A 488 -5.13 11.97 8.32
CA MET A 488 -4.81 12.08 9.74
C MET A 488 -5.01 10.75 10.49
N ALA A 489 -6.14 10.07 10.28
CA ALA A 489 -6.41 8.77 10.91
C ALA A 489 -5.32 7.73 10.55
N GLN A 490 -4.91 7.68 9.29
CA GLN A 490 -3.85 6.78 8.82
C GLN A 490 -2.50 7.12 9.46
N GLN A 491 -2.10 8.40 9.49
CA GLN A 491 -0.82 8.82 10.06
C GLN A 491 -0.73 8.60 11.57
N LEU A 492 -1.81 8.86 12.31
CA LEU A 492 -1.87 8.59 13.74
C LEU A 492 -1.58 7.12 14.06
N LEU A 493 -2.22 6.20 13.32
CA LEU A 493 -2.02 4.76 13.52
C LEU A 493 -0.65 4.29 13.03
N GLU A 494 -0.14 4.82 11.92
CA GLU A 494 1.21 4.51 11.45
C GLU A 494 2.25 4.78 12.54
N TYR A 495 2.21 5.97 13.14
CA TYR A 495 3.15 6.33 14.19
C TYR A 495 2.88 5.61 15.51
N GLU A 496 1.63 5.44 15.91
CA GLU A 496 1.29 4.66 17.12
C GLU A 496 1.85 3.24 17.03
N VAL A 497 1.61 2.55 15.91
CA VAL A 497 1.97 1.13 15.76
C VAL A 497 3.47 0.96 15.50
N LYS A 498 4.08 1.77 14.63
CA LYS A 498 5.49 1.59 14.25
C LYS A 498 6.47 2.18 15.25
N THR A 499 6.08 3.23 15.96
CA THR A 499 6.99 3.99 16.85
C THR A 499 6.55 4.01 18.31
N GLY A 500 5.40 3.41 18.62
CA GLY A 500 4.85 3.31 19.98
C GLY A 500 4.12 4.56 20.46
N SER A 501 4.02 5.61 19.64
CA SER A 501 3.31 6.84 20.00
C SER A 501 2.94 7.65 18.77
N TRP A 502 1.65 7.94 18.60
CA TRP A 502 1.16 8.88 17.58
C TRP A 502 1.79 10.28 17.68
N ARG A 503 2.32 10.67 18.85
CA ARG A 503 2.98 11.98 19.07
C ARG A 503 4.25 12.13 18.24
N ASN A 504 4.89 11.03 17.85
CA ASN A 504 6.10 11.05 17.04
C ASN A 504 5.85 11.60 15.63
N LEU A 505 4.60 11.55 15.12
CA LEU A 505 4.20 12.22 13.88
C LEU A 505 4.53 13.72 13.90
N PHE A 506 4.28 14.36 15.04
CA PHE A 506 4.49 15.80 15.21
C PHE A 506 5.96 16.11 15.52
N LYS A 507 6.60 15.28 16.36
CA LYS A 507 8.02 15.41 16.70
C LYS A 507 8.93 15.31 15.47
N GLN A 508 8.53 14.54 14.46
CA GLN A 508 9.29 14.41 13.22
C GLN A 508 9.55 15.76 12.53
N LEU A 509 8.65 16.74 12.66
CA LEU A 509 8.86 18.07 12.08
C LEU A 509 10.05 18.80 12.69
N ASP A 510 10.26 18.66 13.99
CA ASP A 510 11.39 19.25 14.70
C ASP A 510 12.69 18.52 14.34
N GLU A 511 12.62 17.19 14.23
CA GLU A 511 13.75 16.37 13.79
C GLU A 511 14.18 16.74 12.37
N ILE A 512 13.22 16.88 11.45
CA ILE A 512 13.44 17.38 10.07
C ILE A 512 14.01 18.81 10.09
N ALA A 513 13.50 19.67 10.97
CA ALA A 513 14.00 21.05 11.10
C ALA A 513 15.46 21.09 11.55
N ALA A 514 15.89 20.15 12.40
CA ALA A 514 17.22 20.07 12.97
C ALA A 514 18.29 19.52 11.99
N VAL A 515 17.90 18.76 10.96
CA VAL A 515 18.85 18.14 10.01
C VAL A 515 19.82 19.16 9.41
N THR A 516 21.13 18.90 9.48
CA THR A 516 22.17 19.77 8.90
C THR A 516 22.73 19.19 7.60
N PRO A 517 23.42 20.00 6.75
CA PRO A 517 24.16 19.46 5.61
C PRO A 517 25.22 18.42 6.01
N ALA A 518 25.82 18.55 7.19
CA ALA A 518 26.80 17.59 7.70
C ALA A 518 26.17 16.23 8.03
N ASP A 519 24.95 16.23 8.58
CA ASP A 519 24.20 14.99 8.82
C ASP A 519 23.90 14.26 7.51
N VAL A 520 23.45 15.00 6.49
CA VAL A 520 23.20 14.45 5.15
C VAL A 520 24.46 13.79 4.59
N GLN A 521 25.61 14.47 4.65
CA GLN A 521 26.88 13.90 4.18
C GLN A 521 27.31 12.66 4.98
N ARG A 522 27.17 12.69 6.31
CA ARG A 522 27.51 11.57 7.19
C ARG A 522 26.69 10.34 6.84
N VAL A 523 25.37 10.49 6.77
CA VAL A 523 24.45 9.38 6.47
C VAL A 523 24.64 8.89 5.03
N ALA A 524 24.83 9.79 4.06
CA ALA A 524 25.12 9.42 2.68
C ALA A 524 26.41 8.60 2.55
N LYS A 525 27.49 8.98 3.26
CA LYS A 525 28.76 8.23 3.27
C LYS A 525 28.63 6.85 3.89
N ALA A 526 27.87 6.74 4.98
CA ALA A 526 27.67 5.47 5.69
C ALA A 526 26.75 4.52 4.92
N THR A 527 25.74 5.05 4.22
CA THR A 527 24.70 4.23 3.58
C THR A 527 25.08 3.84 2.15
N PHE A 528 25.58 4.78 1.35
CA PHE A 528 25.76 4.61 -0.09
C PHE A 528 27.15 4.08 -0.44
N THR A 529 27.38 2.82 -0.07
CA THR A 529 28.61 2.07 -0.32
C THR A 529 28.37 0.91 -1.29
N PRO A 530 29.39 0.45 -2.04
CA PRO A 530 29.27 -0.74 -2.89
C PRO A 530 28.85 -1.99 -2.13
N GLU A 531 29.27 -2.15 -0.88
CA GLU A 531 28.99 -3.32 -0.04
C GLU A 531 27.53 -3.36 0.40
N ASN A 532 26.85 -2.22 0.42
CA ASN A 532 25.44 -2.09 0.82
C ASN A 532 24.48 -1.97 -0.38
N ARG A 533 24.95 -2.15 -1.62
CA ARG A 533 24.21 -1.82 -2.84
C ARG A 533 23.60 -3.04 -3.53
N THR A 534 22.32 -3.00 -3.85
CA THR A 534 21.67 -3.94 -4.77
C THR A 534 21.21 -3.22 -6.03
N ILE A 535 21.46 -3.81 -7.20
CA ILE A 535 21.16 -3.25 -8.52
C ILE A 535 20.12 -4.13 -9.23
N GLY A 536 19.12 -3.51 -9.86
CA GLY A 536 18.20 -4.13 -10.78
C GLY A 536 18.29 -3.49 -12.16
N LYS A 537 18.47 -4.31 -13.20
CA LYS A 537 18.48 -3.86 -14.59
C LYS A 537 17.39 -4.60 -15.36
N LEU A 538 16.35 -3.87 -15.76
CA LEU A 538 15.37 -4.37 -16.71
C LEU A 538 15.78 -3.91 -18.09
N LEU A 539 16.10 -4.84 -18.97
CA LEU A 539 16.51 -4.60 -20.35
C LEU A 539 15.38 -4.96 -21.30
N SER A 540 15.29 -4.25 -22.42
CA SER A 540 14.38 -4.60 -23.50
C SER A 540 14.87 -5.86 -24.20
N LYS A 541 14.04 -6.90 -24.20
CA LYS A 541 14.26 -8.07 -25.06
C LYS A 541 14.09 -7.62 -26.52
N GLN A 542 15.15 -7.74 -27.33
CA GLN A 542 15.03 -7.55 -28.78
C GLN A 542 14.18 -8.70 -29.36
N GLY A 543 13.13 -8.32 -30.09
CA GLY A 543 12.18 -9.26 -30.70
C GLY A 543 12.73 -9.92 -31.97
#